data_AF-A0AB72WX18-F1
#
_entry.id   AF-A0AB72WX18-F1
#
_cell.length_a   1.000
_cell.length_b   1.000
_cell.length_c   1.000
_cell.angle_alpha   90.00
_cell.angle_beta   90.00
_cell.angle_gamma   90.00
#
_symmetry.space_group_name_H-M   'P 1'
#
loop_
_entity.id
_entity.type
_entity.pdbx_description
1 polymer ?
#
loop_
_entity_poly.entity_id
_entity_poly.type
_entity_poly.pdbx_seq_one_letter_code
_entity_poly.pdbx_strand_id
1 'polypeptide(L)' 'MWGVKQKMKVSLEKWAARNYDPPPHIDTLRAWAREGKIYPPAEKVGKAYYVDEHAVFSKDARRRLVHRIAA' A
#
# COMPACT_ATOMS: atom_id res chain seq x y z
N MET A 1 -8.02 -26.88 6.79
CA MET A 1 -8.52 -25.71 7.53
C MET A 1 -7.49 -24.58 7.41
N TRP A 2 -7.53 -23.81 6.32
CA TRP A 2 -6.57 -22.71 6.14
C TRP A 2 -7.15 -21.47 6.83
N GLY A 3 -6.50 -21.03 7.91
CA GLY A 3 -6.90 -19.83 8.64
C GLY A 3 -6.91 -18.62 7.73
N VAL A 4 -8.03 -17.89 7.74
CA VAL A 4 -8.13 -16.58 7.09
C VAL A 4 -7.10 -15.68 7.78
N LYS A 5 -5.98 -15.37 7.10
CA LYS A 5 -5.04 -14.35 7.56
C LYS A 5 -5.87 -13.09 7.79
N GLN A 6 -5.99 -12.65 9.05
CA GLN A 6 -6.69 -11.41 9.39
C GLN A 6 -6.06 -10.30 8.55
N LYS A 7 -6.86 -9.71 7.66
CA LYS A 7 -6.46 -8.56 6.83
C LYS A 7 -6.49 -7.31 7.71
N MET A 8 -5.56 -7.23 8.66
CA MET A 8 -5.39 -6.00 9.41
C MET A 8 -4.84 -4.92 8.49
N LYS A 9 -5.63 -3.86 8.32
CA LYS A 9 -5.26 -2.67 7.56
C LYS A 9 -4.69 -1.63 8.52
N VAL A 10 -3.56 -1.04 8.15
CA VAL A 10 -2.92 0.05 8.89
C VAL A 10 -2.79 1.28 8.00
N SER A 11 -2.68 2.46 8.59
CA SER A 11 -2.44 3.67 7.80
C SER A 11 -1.10 3.58 7.07
N LEU A 12 -1.03 4.19 5.89
CA LEU A 12 0.17 4.20 5.06
C LEU A 12 1.42 4.74 5.79
N GLU A 13 1.23 5.76 6.63
CA GLU A 13 2.29 6.34 7.48
C GLU A 13 2.77 5.35 8.54
N LYS A 14 1.84 4.66 9.22
CA LYS A 14 2.19 3.68 10.25
C LYS A 14 2.92 2.48 9.65
N TRP A 15 2.51 2.03 8.47
CA TRP A 15 3.23 1.01 7.72
C TRP A 15 4.64 1.49 7.35
N ALA A 16 4.79 2.71 6.84
CA ALA A 16 6.11 3.23 6.45
C ALA A 16 7.07 3.35 7.63
N ALA A 17 6.61 3.87 8.77
CA ALA A 17 7.40 3.98 10.00
C ALA A 17 7.88 2.64 10.56
N ARG A 18 7.25 1.52 10.18
CA ARG A 18 7.68 0.17 10.57
C ARG A 18 8.65 -0.48 9.59
N ASN A 19 8.66 -0.03 8.34
CA ASN A 19 9.44 -0.63 7.25
C ASN A 19 10.68 0.19 6.87
N TYR A 20 10.74 1.46 7.29
CA TYR A 20 11.79 2.40 6.92
C TYR A 20 12.17 3.28 8.11
N ASP A 21 13.46 3.57 8.24
CA ASP A 21 14.01 4.50 9.22
C ASP A 21 15.11 5.37 8.55
N PRO A 22 14.91 6.68 8.34
CA PRO A 22 13.66 7.41 8.57
C PRO A 22 12.57 7.02 7.55
N PRO A 23 11.28 7.13 7.92
CA PRO A 23 10.21 6.91 6.96
C PRO A 23 10.22 7.94 5.83
N PRO A 24 9.94 7.53 4.57
CA PRO A 24 9.77 8.46 3.46
C PRO A 24 8.64 9.46 3.72
N HIS A 25 8.72 10.64 3.09
CA HIS A 25 7.67 11.65 3.17
C HIS A 25 6.31 11.10 2.67
N ILE A 26 5.21 11.57 3.26
CA ILE A 26 3.85 11.07 2.97
C ILE A 26 3.47 11.19 1.49
N ASP A 27 3.95 12.22 0.78
CA ASP A 27 3.66 12.37 -0.64
C ASP A 27 4.35 11.31 -1.51
N THR A 28 5.57 10.90 -1.14
CA THR A 28 6.28 9.77 -1.77
C THR A 28 5.49 8.48 -1.56
N LEU A 29 5.02 8.22 -0.34
CA LEU A 29 4.22 7.04 -0.03
C LEU A 29 2.90 7.03 -0.83
N ARG A 30 2.21 8.18 -0.92
CA ARG A 30 0.99 8.31 -1.71
C ARG A 30 1.25 8.11 -3.21
N ALA A 31 2.41 8.54 -3.73
CA ALA A 31 2.82 8.25 -5.10
C ALA A 31 2.95 6.73 -5.31
N TRP A 32 3.63 6.01 -4.41
CA TRP A 32 3.75 4.55 -4.47
C TRP A 32 2.39 3.84 -4.44
N ALA A 33 1.48 4.28 -3.56
CA ALA A 33 0.13 3.75 -3.51
C ALA A 33 -0.63 3.96 -4.82
N ARG A 34 -0.56 5.17 -5.40
CA ARG A 34 -1.20 5.49 -6.70
C ARG A 34 -0.60 4.65 -7.82
N GLU A 35 0.71 4.52 -7.87
CA GLU A 35 1.45 3.79 -8.91
C GLU A 35 1.31 2.26 -8.80
N GLY A 36 0.78 1.76 -7.68
CA GLY A 36 0.62 0.33 -7.43
C GLY A 36 1.92 -0.38 -7.04
N LYS A 37 2.84 0.36 -6.41
CA LYS A 37 4.14 -0.16 -5.94
C LYS A 37 4.07 -0.89 -4.61
N ILE A 38 2.91 -0.90 -3.95
CA ILE A 38 2.67 -1.59 -2.68
C ILE A 38 1.77 -2.79 -2.96
N TYR A 39 2.16 -3.97 -2.48
CA TYR A 39 1.40 -5.21 -2.64
C TYR A 39 1.18 -5.93 -1.29
N PRO A 40 -0.07 -6.33 -0.95
CA PRO A 40 -1.32 -6.07 -1.67
C PRO A 40 -1.60 -4.56 -1.86
N PRO A 41 -2.34 -4.17 -2.92
CA PRO A 41 -2.60 -2.77 -3.22
C PRO A 41 -3.18 -2.00 -2.04
N ALA A 42 -2.76 -0.74 -1.91
CA ALA A 42 -3.32 0.18 -0.94
C ALA A 42 -4.79 0.49 -1.24
N GLU A 43 -5.60 0.58 -0.20
CA GLU A 43 -7.01 0.97 -0.27
C GLU A 43 -7.14 2.46 0.03
N LYS A 44 -7.79 3.21 -0.87
CA LYS A 44 -8.02 4.65 -0.68
C LYS A 44 -9.36 4.86 0.01
N VAL A 45 -9.34 5.46 1.20
CA VAL A 45 -10.54 5.78 1.99
C VAL A 45 -10.54 7.29 2.26
N GLY A 46 -11.39 8.02 1.55
CA GLY A 46 -11.41 9.49 1.57
C GLY A 46 -10.06 10.09 1.12
N LYS A 47 -9.41 10.83 2.02
CA LYS A 47 -8.08 11.44 1.79
C LYS A 47 -6.90 10.56 2.24
N ALA A 48 -7.18 9.41 2.85
CA ALA A 48 -6.16 8.52 3.41
C ALA A 48 -5.98 7.25 2.58
N TYR A 49 -4.84 6.59 2.78
CA TYR A 49 -4.55 5.25 2.26
C TYR A 49 -4.31 4.30 3.42
N TYR A 50 -4.85 3.10 3.28
CA TYR A 50 -4.64 1.99 4.18
C TYR A 50 -3.99 0.83 3.43
N VAL A 51 -3.05 0.16 4.08
CA VAL A 51 -2.30 -0.96 3.50
C VAL A 51 -2.42 -2.16 4.41
N ASP A 52 -2.21 -3.34 3.84
CA ASP A 52 -2.02 -4.53 4.66
C ASP A 52 -0.81 -4.34 5.58
N GLU A 53 -0.90 -4.78 6.83
CA GLU A 53 0.22 -4.67 7.78
C GLU A 53 1.50 -5.35 7.25
N HIS A 54 1.36 -6.38 6.43
CA HIS A 54 2.46 -7.12 5.82
C HIS A 54 2.65 -6.77 4.34
N ALA A 55 2.12 -5.63 3.88
CA ALA A 55 2.34 -5.19 2.52
C ALA A 55 3.83 -4.93 2.27
N VAL A 56 4.27 -5.20 1.05
CA VAL A 56 5.66 -5.00 0.59
C VAL A 56 5.70 -3.93 -0.48
N PHE A 57 6.78 -3.14 -0.48
CA PHE A 57 7.09 -2.22 -1.56
C PHE A 57 7.94 -2.90 -2.62
N SER A 58 7.63 -2.65 -3.89
CA SER A 58 8.45 -3.04 -5.02
C SER A 58 8.63 -1.86 -5.97
N LYS A 59 9.88 -1.46 -6.19
CA LYS A 59 10.24 -0.38 -7.11
C LYS A 59 9.85 -0.69 -8.56
N ASP A 60 9.88 -1.97 -8.93
CA ASP A 60 9.65 -2.48 -10.28
C ASP A 60 8.17 -2.82 -10.53
N ALA A 61 7.34 -2.76 -9.48
CA ALA A 61 5.91 -2.99 -9.62
C ALA A 61 5.28 -1.86 -10.46
N ARG A 62 4.73 -2.26 -11.61
CA ARG A 62 3.95 -1.38 -12.49
C ARG A 62 2.46 -1.55 -12.22
N ARG A 63 1.70 -0.46 -12.36
CA ARG A 63 0.24 -0.46 -12.32
C ARG A 63 -0.29 -1.48 -13.33
N ARG A 64 -0.85 -2.59 -12.85
CA ARG A 64 -1.40 -3.64 -13.73
C ARG A 64 -2.56 -3.10 -14.56
N LEU A 65 -2.70 -3.56 -15.80
CA LEU A 65 -3.74 -3.12 -16.74
C LEU A 65 -5.17 -3.26 -16.15
N VAL A 66 -5.40 -4.30 -15.35
CA VAL A 66 -6.67 -4.55 -14.64
C VAL A 66 -7.09 -3.40 -13.71
N HIS A 67 -6.17 -2.58 -13.21
CA HIS A 67 -6.49 -1.43 -12.35
C HIS A 67 -6.83 -0.16 -13.16
N ARG A 68 -6.79 -0.21 -14.50
CA ARG A 68 -7.07 0.94 -15.38
C ARG A 68 -8.50 0.99 -15.91
N ILE A 69 -9.26 -0.11 -15.82
CA ILE A 69 -10.61 -0.23 -16.41
C ILE A 69 -11.70 0.36 -15.49
N ALA A 70 -11.37 0.66 -14.23
CA ALA A 70 -12.34 1.12 -13.22
C ALA A 70 -12.31 2.64 -12.94
N ALA A 71 -12.00 3.48 -13.94
CA ALA A 71 -11.95 4.94 -13.79
C ALA A 71 -13.16 5.61 -14.45
#